data_AF-A0AA88WJL9-F1
#
_entry.id   AF-A0AA88WJL9-F1
#
_cell.length_a   1.000
_cell.length_b   1.000
_cell.length_c   1.000
_cell.angle_alpha   90.00
_cell.angle_beta   90.00
_cell.angle_gamma   90.00
#
_symmetry.space_group_name_H-M   'P 1'
#
loop_
_entity.id
_entity.type
_entity.pdbx_description
1 polymer ?
#
loop_
_entity_poly.entity_id
_entity_poly.type
_entity_poly.pdbx_seq_one_letter_code
_entity_poly.pdbx_strand_id
1 'polypeptide(L)'
;MITWLTTVYNTAKADREGGRPLEISVEKLDVNGFTAKQEPGGYNVVAPSVFYGFPMGSSSNGSAASSTGTTEESSSVTPQRRLLLIFICITGNSRLIYSFPRNFAVWIDRIVPRWMFHVGQNLILDSDLYLLHVEIMDAGVSNWQKACFVPTKSDALVIAFRKWLKKYAGGQTDWGTKFTGTLPPTPPKEQLMD
;
A
#
# COMPACT_ATOMS: atom_id res chain seq x y z
N MET A 1 13.38 39.61 -6.00
CA MET A 1 11.91 39.46 -5.98
C MET A 1 11.59 38.24 -6.82
N ILE A 2 11.51 37.05 -6.21
CA ILE A 2 11.33 35.76 -6.90
C ILE A 2 9.88 35.36 -6.73
N THR A 3 9.14 35.40 -7.83
CA THR A 3 7.74 34.98 -7.95
C THR A 3 7.67 33.46 -7.90
N TRP A 4 7.06 32.91 -6.85
CA TRP A 4 6.66 31.51 -6.84
C TRP A 4 5.44 31.35 -7.74
N LEU A 5 5.56 30.57 -8.82
CA LEU A 5 4.42 30.03 -9.55
C LEU A 5 3.73 29.01 -8.64
N THR A 6 2.71 29.44 -7.91
CA THR A 6 1.78 28.56 -7.22
C THR A 6 0.96 27.83 -8.29
N THR A 7 1.34 26.60 -8.62
CA THR A 7 0.40 25.65 -9.23
C THR A 7 -0.69 25.41 -8.20
N VAL A 8 -1.81 26.13 -8.34
CA VAL A 8 -3.01 25.96 -7.51
C VAL A 8 -3.62 24.61 -7.89
N TYR A 9 -3.24 23.55 -7.16
CA TYR A 9 -4.06 22.35 -7.12
C TYR A 9 -5.35 22.72 -6.39
N ASN A 10 -6.48 22.39 -7.00
CA ASN A 10 -7.81 22.62 -6.45
C ASN A 10 -8.02 21.67 -5.25
N THR A 11 -7.39 21.97 -4.11
CA THR A 11 -7.45 21.12 -2.92
C THR A 11 -8.72 21.44 -2.15
N ALA A 12 -9.61 20.46 -2.01
CA ALA A 12 -10.77 20.54 -1.13
C ALA A 12 -10.35 21.00 0.28
N LYS A 13 -11.20 21.82 0.91
CA LYS A 13 -10.96 22.35 2.26
C LYS A 13 -10.76 21.18 3.23
N ALA A 14 -9.66 21.21 3.97
CA ALA A 14 -9.41 20.22 5.01
C ALA A 14 -10.46 20.33 6.12
N ASP A 15 -10.80 19.20 6.75
CA ASP A 15 -11.65 19.20 7.93
C ASP A 15 -10.94 19.84 9.14
N ARG A 16 -11.60 19.85 10.29
CA ARG A 16 -11.07 20.41 11.55
C ARG A 16 -9.73 19.78 11.97
N GLU A 17 -9.49 18.53 11.57
CA GLU A 17 -8.35 17.70 11.95
C GLU A 17 -7.28 17.63 10.86
N GLY A 18 -7.49 18.38 9.76
CA GLY A 18 -6.56 18.42 8.63
C GLY A 18 -6.77 17.29 7.61
N GLY A 19 -7.79 16.45 7.81
CA GLY A 19 -8.19 15.40 6.90
C GLY A 19 -8.67 15.95 5.57
N ARG A 20 -8.34 15.24 4.49
CA ARG A 20 -8.77 15.58 3.12
C ARG A 20 -9.40 14.36 2.46
N PRO A 21 -10.40 14.54 1.58
CA PRO A 21 -10.97 13.44 0.84
C PRO A 21 -9.89 12.68 0.08
N LEU A 22 -9.85 11.36 0.30
CA LEU A 22 -8.91 10.47 -0.35
C LEU A 22 -9.55 9.89 -1.61
N GLU A 23 -9.13 10.39 -2.77
CA GLU A 23 -9.58 9.88 -4.05
C GLU A 23 -8.58 8.88 -4.62
N ILE A 24 -8.99 7.61 -4.68
CA ILE A 24 -8.22 6.53 -5.29
C ILE A 24 -8.93 6.12 -6.58
N SER A 25 -8.19 6.09 -7.69
CA SER A 25 -8.69 5.64 -8.99
C SER A 25 -7.87 4.45 -9.49
N VAL A 26 -8.52 3.46 -10.10
CA VAL A 26 -7.86 2.26 -10.63
C VAL A 26 -7.63 2.48 -12.11
N GLU A 27 -6.38 2.43 -12.56
CA GLU A 27 -6.01 2.75 -13.95
C GLU A 27 -5.96 1.51 -14.83
N LYS A 28 -5.34 0.43 -14.32
CA LYS A 28 -5.13 -0.82 -15.07
C LYS A 28 -5.42 -2.02 -14.19
N LEU A 29 -6.09 -3.03 -14.72
CA LEU A 29 -6.36 -4.31 -14.06
C LEU A 29 -6.19 -5.47 -15.06
N ASP A 30 -5.23 -6.34 -14.82
CA ASP A 30 -4.86 -7.49 -15.66
C ASP A 30 -4.54 -8.73 -14.83
N VAL A 31 -4.18 -9.85 -15.47
CA VAL A 31 -3.86 -11.11 -14.77
C VAL A 31 -2.63 -10.99 -13.85
N ASN A 32 -1.70 -10.09 -14.17
CA ASN A 32 -0.48 -9.86 -13.41
C ASN A 32 -0.70 -8.92 -12.22
N GLY A 33 -1.86 -8.26 -12.13
CA GLY A 33 -2.20 -7.37 -11.01
C GLY A 33 -3.00 -6.14 -11.42
N PHE A 34 -2.85 -5.05 -10.67
CA PHE A 34 -3.49 -3.77 -10.99
C PHE A 34 -2.73 -2.57 -10.42
N THR A 35 -2.93 -1.42 -11.05
CA THR A 35 -2.34 -0.13 -10.65
C THR A 35 -3.46 0.84 -10.27
N ALA A 36 -3.26 1.57 -9.19
CA ALA A 36 -4.16 2.62 -8.74
C ALA A 36 -3.41 3.92 -8.46
N LYS A 37 -4.02 5.06 -8.75
CA LYS A 37 -3.50 6.40 -8.51
C LYS A 37 -4.20 7.00 -7.30
N GLN A 38 -3.43 7.68 -6.44
CA GLN A 38 -3.93 8.41 -5.28
C GLN A 38 -3.10 9.67 -5.18
N GLU A 39 -3.66 10.87 -5.31
CA GLU A 39 -2.83 12.08 -5.31
C GLU A 39 -2.43 12.49 -3.88
N PRO A 40 -1.12 12.64 -3.55
CA PRO A 40 0.07 12.41 -4.37
C PRO A 40 0.67 11.00 -4.23
N GLY A 41 0.65 10.19 -5.30
CA GLY A 41 1.16 8.81 -5.27
C GLY A 41 0.39 7.82 -6.12
N GLY A 42 0.74 6.57 -5.88
CA GLY A 42 0.11 5.42 -6.50
C GLY A 42 0.40 4.14 -5.74
N TYR A 43 -0.35 3.12 -6.13
CA TYR A 43 -0.31 1.79 -5.59
C TYR A 43 -0.24 0.80 -6.73
N ASN A 44 0.51 -0.27 -6.51
CA ASN A 44 0.52 -1.42 -7.39
C ASN A 44 0.29 -2.68 -6.59
N VAL A 45 -0.59 -3.53 -7.10
CA VAL A 45 -0.69 -4.92 -6.67
C VAL A 45 -0.15 -5.77 -7.80
N VAL A 46 0.77 -6.67 -7.48
CA VAL A 46 1.38 -7.61 -8.42
C VAL A 46 1.10 -9.02 -7.92
N ALA A 47 0.61 -9.86 -8.82
CA ALA A 47 0.35 -11.26 -8.58
C ALA A 47 1.64 -12.00 -8.16
N PRO A 48 1.57 -12.99 -7.25
CA PRO A 48 0.36 -13.48 -6.58
C PRO A 48 -0.07 -12.67 -5.35
N SER A 49 0.84 -11.93 -4.70
CA SER A 49 0.55 -11.34 -3.38
C SER A 49 1.55 -10.26 -2.94
N VAL A 50 1.99 -9.41 -3.88
CA VAL A 50 2.83 -8.24 -3.60
C VAL A 50 2.00 -6.97 -3.74
N PHE A 51 2.06 -6.09 -2.74
CA PHE A 51 1.48 -4.77 -2.77
C PHE A 51 2.59 -3.74 -2.50
N TYR A 52 2.65 -2.65 -3.28
CA TYR A 52 3.53 -1.54 -2.94
C TYR A 52 2.92 -0.18 -3.25
N GLY A 53 3.20 0.78 -2.38
CA GLY A 53 2.79 2.18 -2.51
C GLY A 53 3.99 3.11 -2.62
N PHE A 54 3.82 4.23 -3.33
CA PHE A 54 4.84 5.25 -3.50
C PHE A 54 4.19 6.65 -3.62
N PRO A 55 4.78 7.70 -3.01
CA PRO A 55 4.31 9.07 -3.20
C PRO A 55 4.75 9.62 -4.58
N MET A 56 3.89 10.40 -5.23
CA MET A 56 4.17 10.97 -6.56
C MET A 56 5.26 12.03 -6.40
N GLY A 57 6.33 11.91 -7.20
CA GLY A 57 7.65 12.53 -6.98
C GLY A 57 8.77 11.47 -7.03
N SER A 58 8.40 10.22 -6.72
CA SER A 58 9.15 9.02 -7.02
C SER A 58 8.85 8.52 -8.45
N SER A 59 9.13 9.31 -9.50
CA SER A 59 9.13 8.84 -10.90
C SER A 59 9.78 7.45 -11.07
N SER A 60 8.97 6.45 -11.41
CA SER A 60 9.43 5.22 -12.04
C SER A 60 9.47 5.47 -13.54
N ASN A 61 10.57 6.00 -14.07
CA ASN A 61 10.85 5.86 -15.49
C ASN A 61 11.09 4.37 -15.74
N GLY A 62 10.10 3.70 -16.34
CA GLY A 62 10.14 2.27 -16.59
C GLY A 62 8.99 1.80 -17.48
N SER A 63 8.82 2.41 -18.65
CA SER A 63 8.21 1.75 -19.81
C SER A 63 8.71 2.43 -21.08
N ALA A 64 9.52 1.68 -21.83
CA ALA A 64 9.99 2.07 -23.15
C ALA A 64 8.78 2.23 -24.09
N ALA A 65 8.62 3.43 -24.63
CA ALA A 65 7.99 3.63 -25.93
C ALA A 65 8.84 4.66 -26.66
N SER A 66 9.53 4.17 -27.68
CA SER A 66 10.23 4.98 -28.68
C SER A 66 9.25 5.95 -29.35
N SER A 67 9.47 7.25 -29.20
CA SER A 67 9.11 8.21 -30.23
C SER A 67 10.06 9.41 -30.19
N THR A 68 10.91 9.41 -31.20
CA THR A 68 11.78 10.47 -31.72
C THR A 68 11.28 11.90 -31.48
N GLY A 69 12.14 12.74 -30.92
CA GLY A 69 11.93 14.18 -30.81
C GLY A 69 13.12 14.83 -30.11
N THR A 70 14.03 15.39 -30.91
CA THR A 70 15.20 16.16 -30.50
C THR A 70 14.80 17.44 -29.75
N THR A 71 15.30 17.61 -28.53
CA THR A 71 15.67 18.93 -27.97
C THR A 71 16.60 18.72 -26.78
N GLU A 72 17.79 19.30 -26.89
CA GLU A 72 18.77 19.38 -25.81
C GLU A 72 18.25 20.30 -24.70
N GLU A 73 17.91 19.74 -23.55
CA GLU A 73 17.77 20.50 -22.30
C GLU A 73 18.78 19.99 -21.28
N SER A 74 19.74 20.86 -20.96
CA SER A 74 20.67 20.75 -19.84
C SER A 74 19.90 20.65 -18.52
N SER A 75 19.45 19.45 -18.17
CA SER A 75 18.81 19.16 -16.90
C SER A 75 19.87 18.83 -15.85
N SER A 76 20.09 19.73 -14.91
CA SER A 76 20.75 19.39 -13.65
C SER A 76 19.95 18.27 -13.01
N VAL A 77 20.45 17.03 -13.09
CA VAL A 77 19.80 15.83 -12.55
C VAL A 77 19.77 15.96 -11.03
N THR A 78 18.71 16.55 -10.49
CA THR A 78 18.47 16.50 -9.05
C THR A 78 18.17 15.05 -8.68
N PRO A 79 18.85 14.46 -7.68
CA PRO A 79 18.65 13.07 -7.31
C PRO A 79 17.21 12.89 -6.84
N GLN A 80 16.46 12.12 -7.61
CA GLN A 80 15.04 11.90 -7.38
C GLN A 80 14.83 11.13 -6.07
N ARG A 81 14.11 11.72 -5.12
CA ARG A 81 13.79 11.07 -3.84
C ARG A 81 12.70 10.01 -4.06
N ARG A 82 12.97 8.79 -3.61
CA ARG A 82 12.10 7.62 -3.72
C ARG A 82 11.89 7.01 -2.35
N LEU A 83 10.63 6.74 -2.05
CA LEU A 83 10.14 6.05 -0.87
C LEU A 83 9.17 4.99 -1.36
N LEU A 84 9.32 3.74 -0.92
CA LEU A 84 8.34 2.71 -1.19
C LEU A 84 7.92 2.05 0.11
N LEU A 85 6.66 1.68 0.17
CA LEU A 85 6.13 0.75 1.17
C LEU A 85 5.76 -0.53 0.43
N ILE A 86 6.39 -1.64 0.78
CA ILE A 86 6.19 -2.94 0.13
C ILE A 86 5.63 -3.90 1.17
N PHE A 87 4.57 -4.61 0.81
CA PHE A 87 3.98 -5.71 1.56
C PHE A 87 3.94 -6.96 0.68
N ILE A 88 4.36 -8.08 1.25
CA ILE A 88 4.35 -9.40 0.62
C ILE A 88 3.58 -10.31 1.55
N CYS A 89 2.46 -10.84 1.07
CA CYS A 89 1.67 -11.80 1.82
C CYS A 89 1.98 -13.22 1.32
N ILE A 90 2.45 -14.09 2.19
CA ILE A 90 2.75 -15.49 1.85
C ILE A 90 1.55 -16.34 2.22
N THR A 91 1.12 -17.16 1.26
CA THR A 91 -0.01 -18.07 1.41
C THR A 91 0.31 -19.19 2.43
N GLY A 92 -0.72 -19.77 3.01
CA GLY A 92 -0.65 -20.81 4.06
C GLY A 92 -0.94 -20.27 5.47
N ASN A 93 0.05 -19.63 6.09
CA ASN A 93 -0.04 -19.10 7.47
C ASN A 93 -0.35 -17.59 7.53
N SER A 94 -0.80 -16.99 6.42
CA SER A 94 -1.02 -15.53 6.30
C SER A 94 0.16 -14.71 6.83
N ARG A 95 1.38 -15.03 6.37
CA ARG A 95 2.59 -14.33 6.83
C ARG A 95 2.75 -13.04 6.06
N LEU A 96 2.84 -11.92 6.79
CA LEU A 96 3.13 -10.61 6.22
C LEU A 96 4.64 -10.33 6.33
N ILE A 97 5.26 -10.02 5.21
CA ILE A 97 6.62 -9.45 5.15
C ILE A 97 6.47 -8.04 4.60
N TYR A 98 7.11 -7.07 5.24
CA TYR A 98 7.09 -5.70 4.77
C TYR A 98 8.50 -5.12 4.65
N SER A 99 8.64 -4.12 3.79
CA SER A 99 9.88 -3.36 3.63
C SER A 99 9.57 -1.91 3.31
N PHE A 100 10.39 -1.01 3.83
CA PHE A 100 10.25 0.43 3.64
C PHE A 100 11.53 1.06 3.08
N PRO A 101 11.91 0.73 1.83
CA PRO A 101 13.13 1.26 1.24
C PRO A 101 12.99 2.75 0.92
N ARG A 102 14.07 3.50 1.20
CA ARG A 102 14.21 4.92 0.88
C ARG A 102 15.60 5.20 0.35
N ASN A 103 15.70 6.04 -0.68
CA ASN A 103 17.00 6.44 -1.25
C ASN A 103 17.51 7.80 -0.74
N PHE A 104 16.78 8.45 0.16
CA PHE A 104 17.11 9.76 0.71
C PHE A 104 17.19 9.69 2.24
N ALA A 105 17.93 10.65 2.82
CA ALA A 105 18.17 10.75 4.25
C ALA A 105 18.77 9.47 4.89
N VAL A 106 19.49 8.66 4.10
CA VAL A 106 20.18 7.43 4.53
C VAL A 106 21.24 7.70 5.61
N TRP A 107 21.72 8.94 5.73
CA TRP A 107 22.60 9.36 6.82
C TRP A 107 21.97 9.17 8.21
N ILE A 108 20.63 9.23 8.31
CA ILE A 108 19.91 8.99 9.56
C ILE A 108 20.16 7.56 10.05
N ASP A 109 20.34 6.58 9.16
CA ASP A 109 20.61 5.18 9.56
C ASP A 109 21.99 5.02 10.22
N ARG A 110 22.87 6.04 10.13
CA ARG A 110 24.15 6.09 10.87
C ARG A 110 24.01 6.63 12.29
N ILE A 111 22.94 7.38 12.56
CA ILE A 111 22.69 8.04 13.85
C ILE A 111 21.66 7.27 14.66
N VAL A 112 20.60 6.83 13.98
CA VAL A 112 19.50 6.06 14.57
C VAL A 112 19.73 4.60 14.24
N PRO A 113 19.90 3.74 15.27
CA PRO A 113 20.02 2.30 15.06
C PRO A 113 18.81 1.74 14.32
N ARG A 114 19.07 0.81 13.39
CA ARG A 114 18.02 0.17 12.57
C ARG A 114 16.89 -0.45 13.39
N TRP A 115 17.21 -1.04 14.55
CA TRP A 115 16.22 -1.69 15.42
C TRP A 115 15.15 -0.71 15.92
N MET A 116 15.47 0.58 16.08
CA MET A 116 14.51 1.58 16.54
C MET A 116 13.43 1.85 15.50
N PHE A 117 13.81 1.90 14.21
CA PHE A 117 12.85 1.95 13.11
C PHE A 117 12.01 0.68 13.04
N HIS A 118 12.61 -0.48 13.26
CA HIS A 118 11.88 -1.74 13.31
C HIS A 118 10.85 -1.76 14.44
N VAL A 119 11.18 -1.30 15.65
CA VAL A 119 10.22 -1.25 16.78
C VAL A 119 9.03 -0.35 16.43
N GLY A 120 9.28 0.87 15.94
CA GLY A 120 8.19 1.79 15.58
C GLY A 120 7.30 1.26 14.45
N GLN A 121 7.89 0.61 13.45
CA GLN A 121 7.13 0.04 12.33
C GLN A 121 6.33 -1.21 12.73
N ASN A 122 6.90 -2.09 13.56
CA ASN A 122 6.19 -3.28 14.03
C ASN A 122 5.01 -2.89 14.93
N LEU A 123 5.13 -1.86 15.78
CA LEU A 123 4.02 -1.42 16.63
C LEU A 123 2.76 -1.07 15.81
N ILE A 124 2.92 -0.40 14.68
CA ILE A 124 1.81 -0.04 13.78
C ILE A 124 1.21 -1.29 13.12
N LEU A 125 2.05 -2.24 12.71
CA LEU A 125 1.59 -3.45 12.04
C LEU A 125 0.94 -4.46 13.00
N ASP A 126 1.46 -4.55 14.22
CA ASP A 126 0.93 -5.41 15.26
C ASP A 126 -0.46 -4.95 15.70
N SER A 127 -0.70 -3.62 15.77
CA SER A 127 -2.04 -3.08 16.05
C SER A 127 -3.06 -3.41 14.94
N ASP A 128 -2.64 -3.32 13.68
CA ASP A 128 -3.52 -3.61 12.53
C ASP A 128 -3.81 -5.11 12.42
N LEU A 129 -2.81 -5.97 12.68
CA LEU A 129 -2.96 -7.43 12.61
C LEU A 129 -3.97 -7.95 13.64
N TYR A 130 -3.99 -7.35 14.84
CA TYR A 130 -4.98 -7.67 15.87
C TYR A 130 -6.41 -7.35 15.41
N LEU A 131 -6.63 -6.14 14.87
CA LEU A 131 -7.95 -5.76 14.36
C LEU A 131 -8.41 -6.69 13.24
N LEU A 132 -7.53 -7.01 12.29
CA LEU A 132 -7.83 -7.96 11.22
C LEU A 132 -8.18 -9.36 11.77
N HIS A 133 -7.49 -9.82 12.80
CA HIS A 133 -7.75 -11.12 13.42
C HIS A 133 -9.14 -11.17 14.06
N VAL A 134 -9.51 -10.15 14.84
CA VAL A 134 -10.81 -10.05 15.50
C VAL A 134 -11.94 -9.94 14.47
N GLU A 135 -11.77 -9.11 13.44
CA GLU A 135 -12.77 -8.94 12.39
C GLU A 135 -13.03 -10.23 11.60
N ILE A 136 -11.98 -11.01 11.29
CA ILE A 136 -12.13 -12.28 10.58
C ILE A 136 -12.79 -13.34 11.47
N MET A 137 -12.50 -13.35 12.77
CA MET A 137 -13.16 -14.26 13.71
C MET A 137 -14.65 -13.98 13.86
N ASP A 138 -15.03 -12.70 13.92
CA ASP A 138 -16.43 -12.29 14.11
C ASP A 138 -17.26 -12.41 12.82
N ALA A 139 -16.75 -11.90 11.70
CA ALA A 139 -17.47 -11.91 10.42
C ALA A 139 -17.38 -13.25 9.69
N GLY A 140 -16.34 -14.05 9.96
CA GLY A 140 -16.02 -15.24 9.19
C GLY A 140 -15.51 -14.93 7.76
N VAL A 141 -14.78 -15.90 7.19
CA VAL A 141 -14.12 -15.77 5.88
C VAL A 141 -15.10 -15.50 4.73
N SER A 142 -16.36 -15.93 4.86
CA SER A 142 -17.39 -15.80 3.83
C SER A 142 -18.23 -14.52 3.92
N ASN A 143 -18.37 -13.89 5.09
CA ASN A 143 -19.26 -12.73 5.28
C ASN A 143 -18.54 -11.39 5.53
N TRP A 144 -17.21 -11.33 5.43
CA TRP A 144 -16.41 -10.11 5.62
C TRP A 144 -16.92 -8.91 4.78
N GLN A 145 -17.51 -9.16 3.61
CA GLN A 145 -18.08 -8.12 2.75
C GLN A 145 -19.23 -7.35 3.40
N LYS A 146 -19.95 -7.95 4.35
CA LYS A 146 -21.01 -7.23 5.07
C LYS A 146 -20.47 -6.52 6.31
N ALA A 147 -19.36 -7.02 6.86
CA ALA A 147 -18.75 -6.48 8.07
C ALA A 147 -17.86 -5.25 7.80
N CYS A 148 -17.13 -5.23 6.68
CA CYS A 148 -16.11 -4.21 6.40
C CYS A 148 -16.43 -3.35 5.16
N PHE A 149 -17.67 -3.38 4.65
CA PHE A 149 -18.02 -2.61 3.45
C PHE A 149 -18.36 -1.17 3.78
N VAL A 150 -17.45 -0.29 3.40
CA VAL A 150 -17.71 1.13 3.28
C VAL A 150 -17.67 1.46 1.78
N PRO A 151 -18.72 2.05 1.19
CA PRO A 151 -18.73 2.38 -0.23
C PRO A 151 -18.12 3.77 -0.48
N THR A 152 -16.88 4.00 -0.06
CA THR A 152 -16.22 5.30 -0.29
C THR A 152 -15.16 5.21 -1.38
N LYS A 153 -14.79 6.37 -1.97
CA LYS A 153 -13.72 6.43 -2.98
C LYS A 153 -12.37 5.95 -2.42
N SER A 154 -12.16 6.03 -1.11
CA SER A 154 -11.00 5.45 -0.42
C SER A 154 -10.93 3.92 -0.50
N ASP A 155 -12.06 3.25 -0.66
CA ASP A 155 -12.13 1.78 -0.72
C ASP A 155 -11.86 1.21 -2.11
N ALA A 156 -11.64 2.07 -3.12
CA ALA A 156 -11.47 1.66 -4.51
C ALA A 156 -10.34 0.63 -4.69
N LEU A 157 -9.26 0.74 -3.93
CA LEU A 157 -8.14 -0.22 -3.96
C LEU A 157 -8.57 -1.60 -3.46
N VAL A 158 -9.29 -1.66 -2.34
CA VAL A 158 -9.80 -2.92 -1.75
C VAL A 158 -10.80 -3.56 -2.72
N ILE A 159 -11.70 -2.76 -3.29
CA ILE A 159 -12.68 -3.22 -4.28
C ILE A 159 -11.97 -3.79 -5.52
N ALA A 160 -10.93 -3.11 -6.01
CA ALA A 160 -10.14 -3.56 -7.16
C ALA A 160 -9.43 -4.89 -6.88
N PHE A 161 -8.78 -5.00 -5.71
CA PHE A 161 -8.12 -6.24 -5.28
C PHE A 161 -9.09 -7.41 -5.26
N ARG A 162 -10.30 -7.21 -4.74
CA ARG A 162 -11.31 -8.27 -4.65
C ARG A 162 -11.86 -8.67 -6.01
N LYS A 163 -12.10 -7.69 -6.90
CA LYS A 163 -12.48 -7.97 -8.29
C LYS A 163 -11.38 -8.75 -9.01
N TRP A 164 -10.12 -8.37 -8.81
CA TRP A 164 -8.95 -9.05 -9.36
C TRP A 164 -8.84 -10.49 -8.84
N LEU A 165 -8.93 -10.68 -7.52
CA LEU A 165 -8.89 -12.00 -6.86
C LEU A 165 -10.01 -12.92 -7.37
N LYS A 166 -11.24 -12.40 -7.48
CA LYS A 166 -12.39 -13.15 -8.02
C LYS A 166 -12.19 -13.54 -9.49
N LYS A 167 -11.65 -12.62 -10.30
CA LYS A 167 -11.53 -12.81 -11.74
C LYS A 167 -10.36 -13.73 -12.13
N TYR A 168 -9.21 -13.60 -11.47
CA TYR A 168 -7.98 -14.26 -11.91
C TYR A 168 -7.44 -15.31 -10.92
N ALA A 169 -7.86 -15.29 -9.66
CA ALA A 169 -7.38 -16.22 -8.62
C ALA A 169 -8.50 -17.12 -8.04
N GLY A 170 -9.65 -17.23 -8.72
CA GLY A 170 -10.75 -18.10 -8.26
C GLY A 170 -11.48 -17.60 -7.01
N GLY A 171 -11.28 -16.35 -6.60
CA GLY A 171 -11.98 -15.73 -5.47
C GLY A 171 -11.45 -16.13 -4.08
N GLN A 172 -10.48 -17.03 -4.03
CA GLN A 172 -9.82 -17.47 -2.81
C GLN A 172 -8.34 -17.63 -3.07
N THR A 173 -7.53 -17.37 -2.05
CA THR A 173 -6.12 -17.73 -2.10
C THR A 173 -6.02 -19.25 -2.01
N ASP A 174 -5.31 -19.92 -2.93
CA ASP A 174 -4.99 -21.33 -2.77
C ASP A 174 -3.99 -21.49 -1.62
N TRP A 175 -4.52 -21.85 -0.45
CA TRP A 175 -3.72 -22.09 0.76
C TRP A 175 -2.90 -23.39 0.65
N GLY A 176 -3.12 -24.20 -0.39
CA GLY A 176 -2.59 -25.56 -0.47
C GLY A 176 -3.26 -26.51 0.53
N THR A 177 -2.97 -27.80 0.43
CA THR A 177 -3.65 -28.86 1.20
C THR A 177 -3.30 -28.92 2.69
N LYS A 178 -2.35 -28.10 3.16
CA LYS A 178 -1.83 -28.15 4.54
C LYS A 178 -2.52 -27.19 5.51
N PHE A 179 -3.42 -26.32 5.04
CA PHE A 179 -4.02 -25.28 5.88
C PHE A 179 -5.53 -25.36 5.82
N THR A 180 -6.14 -25.48 7.01
CA THR A 180 -7.59 -25.66 7.20
C THR A 180 -8.38 -24.35 7.15
N GLY A 181 -7.71 -23.21 6.94
CA GLY A 181 -8.32 -21.87 6.94
C GLY A 181 -8.76 -21.39 8.32
N THR A 182 -8.51 -22.17 9.37
CA THR A 182 -8.80 -21.80 10.77
C THR A 182 -7.66 -20.97 11.32
N LEU A 183 -7.97 -19.75 11.78
CA LEU A 183 -7.01 -18.93 12.51
C LEU A 183 -6.63 -19.61 13.84
N PRO A 184 -5.39 -19.47 14.32
CA PRO A 184 -5.05 -19.85 15.68
C PRO A 184 -5.92 -19.07 16.68
N PRO A 185 -6.17 -19.60 17.88
CA PRO A 185 -6.94 -18.87 18.88
C PRO A 185 -6.25 -17.53 19.21
N THR A 186 -7.06 -16.48 19.37
CA THR A 186 -6.54 -15.16 19.77
C THR A 186 -5.86 -15.27 21.13
N PRO A 187 -4.62 -14.80 21.27
CA PRO A 187 -4.01 -14.62 22.58
C PRO A 187 -4.86 -13.67 23.46
N PRO A 188 -4.69 -13.69 24.79
CA PRO A 188 -5.35 -12.73 25.67
C PRO A 188 -4.99 -11.29 25.27
N LYS A 189 -5.95 -10.37 25.38
CA LYS A 189 -5.78 -8.96 24.98
C LYS A 189 -4.60 -8.31 25.69
N GLU A 190 -4.35 -8.70 26.94
CA GLU A 190 -3.26 -8.21 27.77
C GLU A 190 -1.89 -8.56 27.16
N GLN A 191 -1.74 -9.78 26.63
CA GLN A 191 -0.49 -10.23 25.99
C GLN A 191 -0.24 -9.57 24.62
N LEU A 192 -1.28 -8.99 24.01
CA LEU A 192 -1.25 -8.40 22.66
C LEU A 192 -1.09 -6.87 22.68
N MET A 193 -1.46 -6.21 23.78
CA MET A 193 -1.48 -4.75 23.91
C MET A 193 -0.43 -4.22 24.93
N ASP A 194 0.33 -5.10 25.56
CA ASP A 194 1.52 -4.80 26.40
C ASP A 194 2.77 -4.56 25.53
#